data_AF-A0A496ZHV8-F1
#
_entry.id   AF-A0A496ZHV8-F1
#
_cell.length_a   1.000
_cell.length_b   1.000
_cell.length_c   1.000
_cell.angle_alpha   90.00
_cell.angle_beta   90.00
_cell.angle_gamma   90.00
#
_symmetry.space_group_name_H-M   'P 1'
#
loop_
_entity.id
_entity.type
_entity.pdbx_description
1 polymer ?
#
loop_
_entity_poly.entity_id
_entity_poly.type
_entity_poly.pdbx_seq_one_letter_code
_entity_poly.pdbx_strand_id
1 'polypeptide(L)'
;MTIHHVKKSLLIVFMIGAVVLAASGYADHLVDAVGMGRITDANLIYLNDAFDRSLAGFLVLSGIKSGLAIIEGSEVGIGFNLEIGDIVQAVYDYVDVAWKAALAGGTILLMTRMCLEAVALIDHWCLAAMLLGVGVFLIFRWFLADCQRMTQVVRESTMFLVVLTLILYVILPISITGASFLSKRITQPIIEETQTGFEDIHREFSPGYLSEGFFPEDVNEGSLFPGFDFKAKYESTKERIQFIGTFFKDRTRHMAVLTLKLVAGYVFDCIIFPLTFFVVLYLFTKNLVNFLSRAIS
;
A
#
# COMPACT_ATOMS: atom_id res chain seq x y z
N MET A 1 -22.25 -36.29 43.05
CA MET A 1 -20.90 -35.70 42.88
C MET A 1 -20.24 -36.04 41.54
N THR A 2 -20.64 -37.10 40.83
CA THR A 2 -19.96 -37.63 39.62
C THR A 2 -20.24 -36.86 38.31
N ILE A 3 -21.47 -36.38 38.09
CA ILE A 3 -21.84 -35.74 36.80
C ILE A 3 -21.04 -34.47 36.51
N HIS A 4 -20.68 -33.69 37.55
CA HIS A 4 -19.97 -32.43 37.34
C HIS A 4 -18.49 -32.64 36.97
N HIS A 5 -17.84 -33.67 37.54
CA HIS A 5 -16.47 -34.04 37.18
C HIS A 5 -16.40 -34.67 35.79
N VAL A 6 -17.39 -35.48 35.42
CA VAL A 6 -17.47 -36.05 34.05
C VAL A 6 -17.60 -34.97 32.99
N LYS A 7 -18.44 -33.95 33.21
CA LYS A 7 -18.55 -32.78 32.30
C LYS A 7 -17.24 -32.00 32.17
N LYS A 8 -16.51 -31.80 33.28
CA LYS A 8 -15.21 -31.11 33.30
C LYS A 8 -14.13 -31.90 32.55
N SER A 9 -14.03 -33.21 32.78
CA SER A 9 -13.10 -34.08 32.05
C SER A 9 -13.41 -34.14 30.55
N LEU A 10 -14.69 -34.20 30.17
CA LEU A 10 -15.08 -34.20 28.76
C LEU A 10 -14.72 -32.88 28.05
N LEU A 11 -14.85 -31.75 28.75
CA LEU A 11 -14.45 -30.43 28.23
C LEU A 11 -12.92 -30.30 28.09
N ILE A 12 -12.15 -30.87 29.02
CA ILE A 12 -10.67 -30.92 28.90
C ILE A 12 -10.25 -31.78 27.71
N VAL A 13 -10.85 -32.96 27.53
CA VAL A 13 -10.56 -33.82 26.38
C VAL A 13 -10.90 -33.12 25.07
N PHE A 14 -12.03 -32.40 25.02
CA PHE A 14 -12.42 -31.59 23.87
C PHE A 14 -11.40 -30.46 23.60
N MET A 15 -10.94 -29.75 24.64
CA MET A 15 -9.91 -28.70 24.51
C MET A 15 -8.57 -29.26 24.03
N ILE A 16 -8.12 -30.41 24.55
CA ILE A 16 -6.90 -31.07 24.08
C ILE A 16 -7.06 -31.46 22.61
N GLY A 17 -8.21 -32.01 22.22
CA GLY A 17 -8.55 -32.28 20.83
C GLY A 17 -8.45 -31.02 19.97
N ALA A 18 -9.04 -29.91 20.41
CA ALA A 18 -8.99 -28.62 19.71
C ALA A 18 -7.57 -28.05 19.58
N VAL A 19 -6.73 -28.16 20.61
CA VAL A 19 -5.32 -27.74 20.57
C VAL A 19 -4.53 -28.59 19.57
N VAL A 20 -4.72 -29.91 19.56
CA VAL A 20 -4.05 -30.80 18.60
C VAL A 20 -4.51 -30.50 17.17
N LEU A 21 -5.81 -30.27 16.97
CA LEU A 21 -6.37 -29.91 15.67
C LEU A 21 -5.82 -28.57 15.16
N ALA A 22 -5.69 -27.58 16.05
CA ALA A 22 -5.08 -26.28 15.76
C ALA A 22 -3.58 -26.40 15.45
N ALA A 23 -2.82 -27.14 16.26
CA ALA A 23 -1.39 -27.34 16.05
C ALA A 23 -1.08 -28.13 14.76
N SER A 24 -2.01 -28.98 14.31
CA SER A 24 -1.89 -29.76 13.07
C SER A 24 -2.31 -29.01 11.79
N GLY A 25 -2.76 -27.76 11.90
CA GLY A 25 -3.26 -26.95 10.77
C GLY A 25 -4.65 -27.34 10.26
N TYR A 26 -5.26 -28.42 10.78
CA TYR A 26 -6.63 -28.80 10.41
C TYR A 26 -7.69 -27.81 10.89
N ALA A 27 -7.39 -26.99 11.91
CA ALA A 27 -8.28 -25.92 12.33
C ALA A 27 -8.40 -24.81 11.28
N ASP A 28 -7.39 -24.62 10.43
CA ASP A 28 -7.41 -23.60 9.38
C ASP A 28 -8.49 -23.93 8.34
N HIS A 29 -8.73 -25.22 8.06
CA HIS A 29 -9.87 -25.66 7.23
C HIS A 29 -11.24 -25.28 7.81
N LEU A 30 -11.39 -25.25 9.13
CA LEU A 30 -12.63 -24.80 9.77
C LEU A 30 -12.76 -23.27 9.71
N VAL A 31 -11.66 -22.55 9.88
CA VAL A 31 -11.62 -21.09 9.74
C VAL A 31 -11.91 -20.67 8.29
N ASP A 32 -11.41 -21.42 7.31
CA ASP A 32 -11.72 -21.27 5.89
C ASP A 32 -13.20 -21.53 5.59
N ALA A 33 -13.78 -22.56 6.20
CA ALA A 33 -15.21 -22.87 6.05
C ALA A 33 -16.12 -21.76 6.62
N VAL A 34 -15.66 -21.02 7.63
CA VAL A 34 -16.35 -19.84 8.18
C VAL A 34 -16.22 -18.61 7.25
N GLY A 35 -15.38 -18.70 6.21
CA GLY A 35 -15.22 -17.68 5.18
C GLY A 35 -14.07 -16.70 5.43
N MET A 36 -13.29 -16.88 6.50
CA MET A 36 -12.11 -16.04 6.77
C MET A 36 -11.00 -16.25 5.75
N GLY A 37 -10.81 -17.48 5.24
CA GLY A 37 -9.88 -17.75 4.12
C GLY A 37 -10.19 -16.90 2.90
N ARG A 38 -11.47 -16.78 2.53
CA ARG A 38 -11.91 -15.93 1.40
C ARG A 38 -11.63 -14.44 1.64
N ILE A 39 -11.69 -13.99 2.89
CA ILE A 39 -11.36 -12.60 3.26
C ILE A 39 -9.85 -12.36 3.12
N THR A 40 -9.03 -13.27 3.64
CA THR A 40 -7.57 -13.23 3.52
C THR A 40 -7.13 -13.24 2.06
N ASP A 41 -7.71 -14.13 1.23
CA ASP A 41 -7.44 -14.19 -0.21
C ASP A 41 -7.85 -12.90 -0.92
N ALA A 42 -9.04 -12.37 -0.62
CA ALA A 42 -9.50 -11.11 -1.20
C ALA A 42 -8.60 -9.92 -0.83
N ASN A 43 -8.08 -9.90 0.41
CA ASN A 43 -7.12 -8.90 0.86
C ASN A 43 -5.78 -9.03 0.13
N LEU A 44 -5.26 -10.25 -0.03
CA LEU A 44 -4.02 -10.50 -0.78
C LEU A 44 -4.16 -10.08 -2.24
N ILE A 45 -5.28 -10.42 -2.89
CA ILE A 45 -5.59 -10.00 -4.26
C ILE A 45 -5.62 -8.47 -4.35
N TYR A 46 -6.31 -7.80 -3.43
CA TYR A 46 -6.38 -6.34 -3.39
C TYR A 46 -4.98 -5.71 -3.22
N LEU A 47 -4.16 -6.21 -2.29
CA LEU A 47 -2.82 -5.67 -2.04
C LEU A 47 -1.90 -5.85 -3.25
N ASN A 48 -2.00 -6.98 -3.96
CA ASN A 48 -1.25 -7.22 -5.19
C ASN A 48 -1.68 -6.29 -6.31
N ASP A 49 -2.98 -6.17 -6.55
CA ASP A 49 -3.55 -5.30 -7.56
C ASP A 49 -3.22 -3.81 -7.29
N ALA A 50 -3.27 -3.39 -6.02
CA ALA A 50 -2.84 -2.05 -5.62
C ALA A 50 -1.32 -1.84 -5.82
N PHE A 51 -0.50 -2.85 -5.54
CA PHE A 51 0.94 -2.80 -5.77
C PHE A 51 1.28 -2.72 -7.26
N ASP A 52 0.66 -3.53 -8.11
CA ASP A 52 0.89 -3.55 -9.55
C ASP A 52 0.52 -2.20 -10.19
N ARG A 53 -0.61 -1.61 -9.79
CA ARG A 53 -0.95 -0.23 -10.16
C ARG A 53 0.12 0.76 -9.73
N SER A 54 0.62 0.63 -8.50
CA SER A 54 1.67 1.51 -7.99
C SER A 54 2.97 1.42 -8.76
N LEU A 55 3.37 0.20 -9.12
CA LEU A 55 4.54 -0.07 -9.95
C LEU A 55 4.37 0.48 -11.37
N ALA A 56 3.19 0.31 -11.98
CA ALA A 56 2.90 0.88 -13.31
C ALA A 56 3.01 2.42 -13.29
N GLY A 57 2.37 3.08 -12.33
CA GLY A 57 2.48 4.54 -12.18
C GLY A 57 3.91 5.00 -11.90
N PHE A 58 4.67 4.27 -11.09
CA PHE A 58 6.09 4.52 -10.85
C PHE A 58 6.92 4.44 -12.14
N LEU A 59 6.68 3.45 -13.01
CA LEU A 59 7.38 3.29 -14.28
C LEU A 59 7.06 4.44 -15.25
N VAL A 60 5.80 4.83 -15.37
CA VAL A 60 5.37 5.97 -16.20
C VAL A 60 6.05 7.26 -15.73
N LEU A 61 6.01 7.55 -14.42
CA LEU A 61 6.66 8.72 -13.84
C LEU A 61 8.19 8.68 -14.01
N SER A 62 8.80 7.49 -13.92
CA SER A 62 10.24 7.32 -14.19
C SER A 62 10.57 7.64 -15.64
N GLY A 63 9.72 7.25 -16.58
CA GLY A 63 9.84 7.57 -18.00
C GLY A 63 9.75 9.08 -18.25
N ILE A 64 8.75 9.75 -17.68
CA ILE A 64 8.63 11.22 -17.77
C ILE A 64 9.86 11.91 -17.17
N LYS A 65 10.26 11.51 -15.95
CA LYS A 65 11.42 12.07 -15.24
C LYS A 65 12.70 11.94 -16.07
N SER A 66 12.91 10.78 -16.71
CA SER A 66 14.05 10.56 -17.60
C SER A 66 13.98 11.45 -18.85
N GLY A 67 12.79 11.63 -19.46
CA GLY A 67 12.61 12.51 -20.60
C GLY A 67 12.91 13.98 -20.27
N LEU A 68 12.40 14.46 -19.13
CA LEU A 68 12.65 15.82 -18.64
C LEU A 68 14.15 16.07 -18.34
N ALA A 69 14.84 15.10 -17.74
CA ALA A 69 16.27 15.20 -17.45
C ALA A 69 17.14 15.30 -18.72
N ILE A 70 16.73 14.64 -19.82
CA ILE A 70 17.40 14.76 -21.12
C ILE A 70 17.25 16.18 -21.68
N ILE A 71 16.05 16.76 -21.57
CA ILE A 71 15.77 18.12 -22.03
C ILE A 71 16.59 19.13 -21.23
N GLU A 72 16.55 19.06 -19.89
CA GLU A 72 17.35 19.91 -18.99
C GLU A 72 18.87 19.80 -19.27
N GLY A 73 19.37 18.57 -19.44
CA GLY A 73 20.79 18.33 -19.71
C GLY A 73 21.25 18.81 -21.09
N SER A 74 20.36 18.88 -22.08
CA SER A 74 20.68 19.29 -23.45
C SER A 74 20.88 20.80 -23.61
N GLU A 75 20.34 21.61 -22.69
CA GLU A 75 20.43 23.08 -22.75
C GLU A 75 21.75 23.61 -22.18
N VAL A 76 22.31 22.93 -21.19
CA VAL A 76 23.57 23.28 -20.53
C VAL A 76 24.79 23.14 -21.47
N GLY A 77 24.68 22.37 -22.56
CA GLY A 77 25.78 22.12 -23.50
C GLY A 77 25.83 23.02 -24.74
N ILE A 78 24.74 23.71 -25.10
CA ILE A 78 24.60 24.39 -26.41
C ILE A 78 24.32 25.91 -26.27
N GLY A 79 24.21 26.43 -25.04
CA GLY A 79 23.96 27.86 -24.81
C GLY A 79 22.53 28.29 -25.14
N PHE A 80 21.59 27.34 -25.12
CA PHE A 80 20.16 27.63 -25.16
C PHE A 80 19.71 28.22 -23.82
N ASN A 81 18.75 29.14 -23.88
CA ASN A 81 18.40 30.06 -22.81
C ASN A 81 18.12 29.36 -21.47
N LEU A 82 18.71 29.91 -20.41
CA LEU A 82 18.48 29.58 -18.99
C LEU A 82 16.98 29.49 -18.62
N GLU A 83 16.10 30.16 -19.38
CA GLU A 83 14.65 30.21 -19.15
C GLU A 83 13.90 28.89 -19.42
N ILE A 84 14.35 28.02 -20.32
CA ILE A 84 13.64 26.74 -20.55
C ILE A 84 14.00 25.74 -19.45
N GLY A 85 15.28 25.67 -19.07
CA GLY A 85 15.73 24.92 -17.90
C GLY A 85 14.89 25.21 -16.66
N ASP A 86 14.63 26.49 -16.36
CA ASP A 86 13.79 26.89 -15.22
C ASP A 86 12.34 26.36 -15.31
N ILE A 87 11.76 26.33 -16.53
CA ILE A 87 10.40 25.84 -16.76
C ILE A 87 10.34 24.30 -16.69
N VAL A 88 11.31 23.61 -17.30
CA VAL A 88 11.42 22.15 -17.30
C VAL A 88 11.71 21.63 -15.89
N GLN A 89 12.57 22.33 -15.13
CA GLN A 89 12.89 22.02 -13.75
C GLN A 89 11.64 22.08 -12.85
N ALA A 90 10.78 23.08 -13.02
CA ALA A 90 9.53 23.16 -12.26
C ALA A 90 8.61 21.94 -12.52
N VAL A 91 8.58 21.45 -13.76
CA VAL A 91 7.81 20.25 -14.15
C VAL A 91 8.47 18.98 -13.59
N TYR A 92 9.80 18.89 -13.68
CA TYR A 92 10.59 17.80 -13.12
C TYR A 92 10.35 17.64 -11.61
N ASP A 93 10.30 18.74 -10.86
CA ASP A 93 10.05 18.71 -9.42
C ASP A 93 8.67 18.11 -9.08
N TYR A 94 7.62 18.43 -9.84
CA TYR A 94 6.29 17.82 -9.63
C TYR A 94 6.29 16.32 -9.94
N VAL A 95 6.96 15.91 -11.01
CA VAL A 95 7.09 14.50 -11.39
C VAL A 95 7.93 13.75 -10.36
N ASP A 96 9.00 14.35 -9.84
CA ASP A 96 9.84 13.76 -8.80
C ASP A 96 9.09 13.53 -7.49
N VAL A 97 8.26 14.49 -7.07
CA VAL A 97 7.39 14.32 -5.90
C VAL A 97 6.37 13.20 -6.12
N ALA A 98 5.70 13.17 -7.28
CA ALA A 98 4.77 12.09 -7.63
C ALA A 98 5.48 10.73 -7.64
N TRP A 99 6.69 10.67 -8.20
CA TRP A 99 7.52 9.47 -8.31
C TRP A 99 7.91 8.93 -6.93
N LYS A 100 8.38 9.80 -6.02
CA LYS A 100 8.68 9.44 -4.63
C LYS A 100 7.45 8.93 -3.89
N ALA A 101 6.29 9.55 -4.10
CA ALA A 101 5.05 9.13 -3.47
C ALA A 101 4.56 7.78 -3.99
N ALA A 102 4.63 7.54 -5.30
CA ALA A 102 4.29 6.25 -5.90
C ALA A 102 5.21 5.14 -5.37
N LEU A 103 6.53 5.38 -5.32
CA LEU A 103 7.49 4.41 -4.78
C LEU A 103 7.23 4.10 -3.30
N ALA A 104 6.97 5.13 -2.48
CA ALA A 104 6.67 4.97 -1.07
C ALA A 104 5.35 4.19 -0.86
N GLY A 105 4.31 4.53 -1.62
CA GLY A 105 3.02 3.83 -1.58
C GLY A 105 3.16 2.35 -1.92
N GLY A 106 3.83 2.03 -3.04
CA GLY A 106 4.11 0.66 -3.45
C GLY A 106 4.93 -0.11 -2.40
N THR A 107 5.92 0.53 -1.79
CA THR A 107 6.73 -0.10 -0.73
C THR A 107 5.89 -0.42 0.52
N ILE A 108 5.02 0.49 0.94
CA ILE A 108 4.12 0.28 2.08
C ILE A 108 3.13 -0.84 1.79
N LEU A 109 2.56 -0.90 0.59
CA LEU A 109 1.66 -1.99 0.17
C LEU A 109 2.38 -3.34 0.19
N LEU A 110 3.61 -3.41 -0.32
CA LEU A 110 4.41 -4.63 -0.30
C LEU A 110 4.77 -5.06 1.13
N MET A 111 5.16 -4.12 2.00
CA MET A 111 5.40 -4.40 3.42
C MET A 111 4.13 -4.89 4.12
N THR A 112 2.97 -4.29 3.83
CA THR A 112 1.68 -4.71 4.40
C THR A 112 1.33 -6.13 3.98
N ARG A 113 1.57 -6.47 2.71
CA ARG A 113 1.41 -7.83 2.19
C ARG A 113 2.32 -8.82 2.90
N MET A 114 3.62 -8.53 3.00
CA MET A 114 4.56 -9.40 3.70
C MET A 114 4.20 -9.59 5.17
N CYS A 115 3.68 -8.56 5.83
CA CYS A 115 3.16 -8.65 7.19
C CYS A 115 1.96 -9.60 7.27
N LEU A 116 1.00 -9.50 6.34
CA LEU A 116 -0.17 -10.38 6.31
C LEU A 116 0.21 -11.84 6.02
N GLU A 117 1.13 -12.09 5.11
CA GLU A 117 1.68 -13.42 4.84
C GLU A 117 2.44 -13.98 6.06
N ALA A 118 3.23 -13.15 6.75
CA ALA A 118 3.92 -13.56 7.97
C ALA A 118 2.94 -13.89 9.11
N VAL A 119 1.84 -13.14 9.23
CA VAL A 119 0.78 -13.45 10.18
C VAL A 119 0.14 -14.79 9.84
N ALA A 120 -0.18 -15.04 8.57
CA ALA A 120 -0.77 -16.31 8.11
C ALA A 120 0.16 -17.53 8.24
N LEU A 121 1.46 -17.33 8.50
CA LEU A 121 2.38 -18.43 8.83
C LEU A 121 2.46 -18.72 10.33
N ILE A 122 2.12 -17.74 11.17
CA ILE A 122 2.25 -17.81 12.63
C ILE A 122 0.87 -18.01 13.29
N ASP A 123 -0.20 -17.81 12.54
CA ASP A 123 -1.58 -17.81 12.99
C ASP A 123 -1.98 -19.14 13.67
N HIS A 124 -1.67 -20.30 13.06
CA HIS A 124 -2.02 -21.61 13.61
C HIS A 124 -1.31 -21.87 14.95
N TRP A 125 -0.07 -21.40 15.11
CA TRP A 125 0.67 -21.45 16.38
C TRP A 125 0.07 -20.52 17.41
N CYS A 126 -0.36 -19.33 17.00
CA CYS A 126 -1.00 -18.35 17.87
C CYS A 126 -2.35 -18.88 18.40
N LEU A 127 -3.16 -19.48 17.52
CA LEU A 127 -4.43 -20.10 17.87
C LEU A 127 -4.24 -21.30 18.80
N ALA A 128 -3.26 -22.17 18.51
CA ALA A 128 -2.91 -23.28 19.38
C ALA A 128 -2.44 -22.82 20.77
N ALA A 129 -1.59 -21.78 20.83
CA ALA A 129 -1.11 -21.20 22.09
C ALA A 129 -2.25 -20.57 22.90
N MET A 130 -3.21 -19.90 22.23
CA MET A 130 -4.40 -19.34 22.86
C MET A 130 -5.29 -20.44 23.46
N LEU A 131 -5.60 -21.49 22.70
CA LEU A 131 -6.36 -22.63 23.18
C LEU A 131 -5.65 -23.33 24.34
N LEU A 132 -4.33 -23.49 24.27
CA LEU A 132 -3.53 -24.07 25.35
C LEU A 132 -3.64 -23.20 26.61
N GLY A 133 -3.47 -21.88 26.50
CA GLY A 133 -3.62 -20.94 27.62
C GLY A 133 -4.98 -21.04 28.29
N VAL A 134 -6.06 -21.06 27.50
CA VAL A 134 -7.43 -21.26 28.01
C VAL A 134 -7.58 -22.62 28.71
N GLY A 135 -7.02 -23.69 28.14
CA GLY A 135 -7.01 -25.02 28.75
C GLY A 135 -6.31 -25.05 30.10
N VAL A 136 -5.11 -24.46 30.19
CA VAL A 136 -4.34 -24.34 31.43
C VAL A 136 -5.10 -23.51 32.45
N PHE A 137 -5.70 -22.38 32.04
CA PHE A 137 -6.54 -21.56 32.93
C PHE A 137 -7.71 -22.36 33.54
N LEU A 138 -8.42 -23.15 32.73
CA LEU A 138 -9.53 -23.97 33.21
C LEU A 138 -9.07 -25.07 34.17
N ILE A 139 -7.92 -25.71 33.90
CA ILE A 139 -7.33 -26.72 34.78
C ILE A 139 -6.95 -26.11 36.13
N PHE A 140 -6.25 -24.96 36.13
CA PHE A 140 -5.90 -24.24 37.36
C PHE A 140 -7.15 -23.83 38.14
N ARG A 141 -8.17 -23.31 37.47
CA ARG A 141 -9.44 -22.91 38.09
C ARG A 141 -10.22 -24.09 38.69
N TRP A 142 -10.16 -25.28 38.09
CA TRP A 142 -10.94 -26.43 38.54
C TRP A 142 -10.23 -27.35 39.53
N PHE A 143 -8.91 -27.48 39.44
CA PHE A 143 -8.14 -28.43 40.25
C PHE A 143 -7.19 -27.75 41.25
N LEU A 144 -6.75 -26.52 41.01
CA LEU A 144 -5.78 -25.81 41.86
C LEU A 144 -6.32 -24.45 42.35
N ALA A 145 -7.61 -24.41 42.73
CA ALA A 145 -8.30 -23.20 43.16
C ALA A 145 -7.65 -22.50 44.37
N ASP A 146 -6.86 -23.21 45.17
CA ASP A 146 -6.15 -22.65 46.34
C ASP A 146 -4.95 -21.77 45.96
N CYS A 147 -4.41 -21.86 44.73
CA CYS A 147 -3.30 -21.03 44.26
C CYS A 147 -3.81 -19.78 43.53
N GLN A 148 -4.34 -18.81 44.29
CA GLN A 148 -4.89 -17.56 43.72
C GLN A 148 -3.86 -16.74 42.92
N ARG A 149 -2.61 -16.68 43.37
CA ARG A 149 -1.52 -15.95 42.66
C ARG A 149 -1.22 -16.55 41.29
N MET A 150 -1.06 -17.87 41.18
CA MET A 150 -0.80 -18.52 39.88
C MET A 150 -2.01 -18.42 38.95
N THR A 151 -3.21 -18.59 39.49
CA THR A 151 -4.45 -18.47 38.70
C THR A 151 -4.60 -17.06 38.10
N GLN A 152 -4.17 -16.02 38.82
CA GLN A 152 -4.17 -14.65 38.31
C GLN A 152 -3.15 -14.44 37.18
N VAL A 153 -1.92 -14.91 37.34
CA VAL A 153 -0.87 -14.79 36.30
C VAL A 153 -1.25 -15.54 35.03
N VAL A 154 -1.78 -16.76 35.17
CA VAL A 154 -2.25 -17.57 34.02
C VAL A 154 -3.42 -16.87 33.32
N ARG A 155 -4.35 -16.26 34.07
CA ARG A 155 -5.46 -15.48 33.50
C ARG A 155 -4.98 -14.31 32.67
N GLU A 156 -4.07 -13.50 33.23
CA GLU A 156 -3.53 -12.32 32.53
C GLU A 156 -2.77 -12.71 31.27
N SER A 157 -1.95 -13.77 31.34
CA SER A 157 -1.24 -14.33 30.18
C SER A 157 -2.20 -14.87 29.11
N THR A 158 -3.26 -15.56 29.53
CA THR A 158 -4.30 -16.09 28.62
C THR A 158 -5.08 -14.96 27.96
N MET A 159 -5.46 -13.92 28.71
CA MET A 159 -6.14 -12.75 28.13
C MET A 159 -5.26 -12.05 27.10
N PHE A 160 -3.96 -11.91 27.36
CA PHE A 160 -3.03 -11.36 26.39
C PHE A 160 -2.98 -12.19 25.10
N LEU A 161 -2.85 -13.52 25.21
CA LEU A 161 -2.87 -14.43 24.05
C LEU A 161 -4.19 -14.36 23.28
N VAL A 162 -5.34 -14.29 23.97
CA VAL A 162 -6.65 -14.14 23.34
C VAL A 162 -6.74 -12.82 22.58
N VAL A 163 -6.33 -11.71 23.18
CA VAL A 163 -6.36 -10.39 22.53
C VAL A 163 -5.43 -10.37 21.32
N LEU A 164 -4.21 -10.91 21.45
CA LEU A 164 -3.26 -11.01 20.35
C LEU A 164 -3.82 -11.83 19.18
N THR A 165 -4.38 -13.00 19.47
CA THR A 165 -5.01 -13.87 18.46
C THR A 165 -6.16 -13.16 17.77
N LEU A 166 -7.00 -12.45 18.51
CA LEU A 166 -8.15 -11.71 17.97
C LEU A 166 -7.69 -10.54 17.08
N ILE A 167 -6.63 -9.83 17.47
CA ILE A 167 -6.03 -8.79 16.63
C ILE A 167 -5.56 -9.39 15.29
N LEU A 168 -4.86 -10.51 15.32
CA LEU A 168 -4.27 -11.12 14.13
C LEU A 168 -5.30 -11.80 13.22
N TYR A 169 -6.22 -12.58 13.77
CA TYR A 169 -7.22 -13.34 12.98
C TYR A 169 -8.43 -12.51 12.55
N VAL A 170 -8.83 -11.52 13.33
CA VAL A 170 -10.11 -10.84 13.12
C VAL A 170 -9.90 -9.39 12.75
N ILE A 171 -9.19 -8.63 13.59
CA ILE A 171 -9.05 -7.18 13.38
C ILE A 171 -8.24 -6.88 12.13
N LEU A 172 -7.09 -7.50 11.96
CA LEU A 172 -6.18 -7.18 10.88
C LEU A 172 -6.79 -7.48 9.49
N PRO A 173 -7.38 -8.66 9.22
CA PRO A 173 -8.01 -8.94 7.93
C PRO A 173 -9.25 -8.07 7.68
N ILE A 174 -10.08 -7.82 8.71
CA ILE A 174 -11.26 -6.95 8.56
C ILE A 174 -10.85 -5.50 8.32
N SER A 175 -9.77 -5.03 8.95
CA SER A 175 -9.23 -3.69 8.75
C SER A 175 -8.83 -3.47 7.29
N ILE A 176 -8.09 -4.43 6.73
CA ILE A 176 -7.65 -4.38 5.32
C ILE A 176 -8.85 -4.50 4.39
N THR A 177 -9.84 -5.34 4.72
CA THR A 177 -11.09 -5.43 3.94
C THR A 177 -11.80 -4.09 3.91
N GLY A 178 -11.95 -3.44 5.06
CA GLY A 178 -12.53 -2.10 5.18
C GLY A 178 -11.76 -1.05 4.37
N ALA A 179 -10.43 -1.07 4.46
CA ALA A 179 -9.56 -0.20 3.69
C ALA A 179 -9.73 -0.44 2.18
N SER A 180 -9.77 -1.70 1.73
CA SER A 180 -9.97 -2.05 0.31
C SER A 180 -11.31 -1.59 -0.23
N PHE A 181 -12.38 -1.67 0.58
CA PHE A 181 -13.70 -1.20 0.19
C PHE A 181 -13.72 0.31 -0.02
N LEU A 182 -13.06 1.05 0.87
CA LEU A 182 -13.00 2.50 0.81
C LEU A 182 -12.09 2.99 -0.33
N SER A 183 -10.95 2.32 -0.53
CA SER A 183 -10.04 2.52 -1.66
C SER A 183 -10.77 2.38 -2.99
N LYS A 184 -11.49 1.27 -3.21
CA LYS A 184 -12.26 1.02 -4.45
C LYS A 184 -13.28 2.10 -4.79
N ARG A 185 -13.82 2.80 -3.78
CA ARG A 185 -14.87 3.80 -3.95
C ARG A 185 -14.34 5.22 -4.09
N ILE A 186 -13.25 5.55 -3.39
CA ILE A 186 -12.77 6.93 -3.25
C ILE A 186 -11.44 7.10 -3.97
N THR A 187 -10.45 6.29 -3.63
CA THR A 187 -9.06 6.54 -4.02
C THR A 187 -8.69 5.93 -5.37
N GLN A 188 -9.12 4.69 -5.62
CA GLN A 188 -8.83 3.97 -6.85
C GLN A 188 -9.19 4.77 -8.12
N PRO A 189 -10.40 5.35 -8.26
CA PRO A 189 -10.72 6.12 -9.47
C PRO A 189 -9.82 7.36 -9.62
N ILE A 190 -9.40 7.97 -8.51
CA ILE A 190 -8.49 9.13 -8.53
C ILE A 190 -7.10 8.70 -8.97
N ILE A 191 -6.58 7.59 -8.44
CA ILE A 191 -5.25 7.08 -8.80
C ILE A 191 -5.23 6.68 -10.28
N GLU A 192 -6.24 5.95 -10.76
CA GLU A 192 -6.34 5.52 -12.16
C GLU A 192 -6.46 6.71 -13.11
N GLU A 193 -7.37 7.67 -12.84
CA GLU A 193 -7.49 8.92 -13.61
C GLU A 193 -6.14 9.64 -13.69
N THR A 194 -5.42 9.67 -12.57
CA THR A 194 -4.16 10.38 -12.48
C THR A 194 -3.03 9.67 -13.21
N GLN A 195 -2.99 8.33 -13.16
CA GLN A 195 -2.03 7.50 -13.89
C GLN A 195 -2.24 7.61 -15.39
N THR A 196 -3.48 7.52 -15.87
CA THR A 196 -3.80 7.76 -17.28
C THR A 196 -3.39 9.18 -17.69
N GLY A 197 -3.67 10.19 -16.85
CA GLY A 197 -3.23 11.56 -17.09
C GLY A 197 -1.71 11.69 -17.20
N PHE A 198 -0.93 10.95 -16.41
CA PHE A 198 0.52 10.88 -16.56
C PHE A 198 0.96 10.07 -17.79
N GLU A 199 0.27 9.00 -18.16
CA GLU A 199 0.57 8.23 -19.38
C GLU A 199 0.38 9.06 -20.66
N ASP A 200 -0.68 9.85 -20.73
CA ASP A 200 -0.92 10.77 -21.84
C ASP A 200 0.24 11.78 -21.95
N ILE A 201 0.66 12.31 -20.81
CA ILE A 201 1.80 13.22 -20.75
C ILE A 201 3.12 12.50 -21.12
N HIS A 202 3.30 11.26 -20.70
CA HIS A 202 4.48 10.46 -21.06
C HIS A 202 4.56 10.22 -22.58
N ARG A 203 3.42 9.98 -23.23
CA ARG A 203 3.34 9.86 -24.70
C ARG A 203 3.67 11.18 -25.38
N GLU A 204 3.15 12.29 -24.88
CA GLU A 204 3.49 13.64 -25.36
C GLU A 204 5.00 13.95 -25.21
N PHE A 205 5.66 13.42 -24.17
CA PHE A 205 7.10 13.54 -23.94
C PHE A 205 7.95 12.43 -24.55
N SER A 206 7.37 11.50 -25.30
CA SER A 206 8.13 10.41 -25.89
C SER A 206 9.02 10.92 -27.04
N PRO A 207 10.25 10.38 -27.20
CA PRO A 207 11.23 10.90 -28.16
C PRO A 207 10.71 11.03 -29.60
N GLY A 208 9.75 10.20 -30.04
CA GLY A 208 9.15 10.29 -31.38
C GLY A 208 8.23 11.51 -31.58
N TYR A 209 7.45 11.87 -30.56
CA TYR A 209 6.57 13.05 -30.61
C TYR A 209 7.37 14.34 -30.41
N LEU A 210 8.38 14.29 -29.53
CA LEU A 210 9.32 15.38 -29.35
C LEU A 210 10.23 15.53 -30.56
N SER A 211 10.67 14.46 -31.24
CA SER A 211 11.49 14.60 -32.44
C SER A 211 10.70 15.22 -33.59
N GLU A 212 9.47 14.77 -33.86
CA GLU A 212 8.65 15.38 -34.92
C GLU A 212 8.31 16.85 -34.65
N GLY A 213 8.03 17.22 -33.39
CA GLY A 213 7.69 18.60 -33.01
C GLY A 213 8.89 19.53 -32.77
N PHE A 214 10.01 19.01 -32.26
CA PHE A 214 11.17 19.78 -31.79
C PHE A 214 12.36 19.69 -32.76
N PHE A 215 12.45 18.63 -33.55
CA PHE A 215 13.52 18.33 -34.51
C PHE A 215 12.97 17.72 -35.81
N PRO A 216 12.18 18.46 -36.64
CA PRO A 216 11.78 17.96 -37.94
C PRO A 216 13.05 17.57 -38.72
N GLU A 217 13.05 16.36 -39.29
CA GLU A 217 14.17 15.74 -40.04
C GLU A 217 14.57 16.51 -41.31
N ASP A 218 14.00 17.68 -41.56
CA ASP A 218 14.33 18.55 -42.69
C ASP A 218 15.56 19.44 -42.43
N VAL A 219 16.65 18.86 -41.92
CA VAL A 219 17.97 19.45 -42.16
C VAL A 219 18.55 18.73 -43.37
N ASN A 220 18.15 19.19 -44.56
CA ASN A 220 18.79 18.84 -45.83
C ASN A 220 20.31 18.80 -45.60
N GLU A 221 20.93 17.61 -45.72
CA GLU A 221 22.38 17.40 -45.76
C GLU A 221 23.00 17.98 -47.05
N GLY A 222 22.66 19.22 -47.39
CA GLY A 222 22.88 19.81 -48.70
C GLY A 222 23.08 21.32 -48.63
N SER A 223 24.01 21.81 -47.81
CA SER A 223 24.52 23.18 -47.96
C SER A 223 26.04 23.22 -47.78
N LEU A 224 26.75 23.28 -48.91
CA LEU A 224 28.21 23.36 -49.03
C LEU A 224 28.84 24.68 -48.51
N PHE A 225 28.13 25.50 -47.73
CA PHE A 225 28.64 26.78 -47.21
C PHE A 225 28.26 27.02 -45.74
N PRO A 226 29.23 27.01 -44.79
CA PRO A 226 28.96 27.04 -43.34
C PRO A 226 28.69 28.44 -42.74
N GLY A 227 28.46 29.48 -43.55
CA GLY A 227 28.50 30.88 -43.08
C GLY A 227 27.20 31.70 -43.14
N PHE A 228 26.15 31.25 -43.85
CA PHE A 228 24.98 32.11 -44.16
C PHE A 228 23.67 31.74 -43.46
N ASP A 229 23.59 30.56 -42.83
CA ASP A 229 22.34 30.06 -42.23
C ASP A 229 22.20 30.33 -40.73
N PHE A 230 23.15 31.03 -40.10
CA PHE A 230 23.17 31.24 -38.66
C PHE A 230 21.95 32.04 -38.17
N LYS A 231 21.46 32.98 -38.99
CA LYS A 231 20.28 33.81 -38.66
C LYS A 231 18.97 33.02 -38.81
N ALA A 232 18.84 32.22 -39.86
CA ALA A 232 17.69 31.34 -40.06
C ALA A 232 17.62 30.24 -38.99
N LYS A 233 18.76 29.64 -38.65
CA LYS A 233 18.90 28.66 -37.57
C LYS A 233 18.64 29.28 -36.19
N TYR A 234 18.97 30.56 -35.97
CA TYR A 234 18.68 31.28 -34.73
C TYR A 234 17.19 31.61 -34.58
N GLU A 235 16.53 32.11 -35.64
CA GLU A 235 15.10 32.42 -35.60
C GLU A 235 14.25 31.15 -35.44
N SER A 236 14.56 30.07 -36.18
CA SER A 236 13.86 28.79 -36.01
C SER A 236 14.06 28.19 -34.61
N THR A 237 15.21 28.46 -33.98
CA THR A 237 15.46 27.97 -32.62
C THR A 237 14.75 28.82 -31.57
N LYS A 238 14.66 30.14 -31.77
CA LYS A 238 13.90 31.02 -30.88
C LYS A 238 12.41 30.68 -30.86
N GLU A 239 11.83 30.38 -32.03
CA GLU A 239 10.43 29.92 -32.13
C GLU A 239 10.23 28.57 -31.44
N ARG A 240 11.17 27.63 -31.59
CA ARG A 240 11.17 26.36 -30.85
C ARG A 240 11.21 26.59 -29.34
N ILE A 241 12.12 27.44 -28.87
CA ILE A 241 12.25 27.76 -27.44
C ILE A 241 10.96 28.35 -26.87
N GLN A 242 10.30 29.24 -27.60
CA GLN A 242 9.02 29.81 -27.19
C GLN A 242 7.90 28.77 -27.19
N PHE A 243 7.85 27.88 -28.20
CA PHE A 243 6.89 26.79 -28.23
C PHE A 243 7.05 25.85 -27.02
N ILE A 244 8.29 25.47 -26.70
CA ILE A 244 8.64 24.62 -25.55
C ILE A 244 8.21 25.28 -24.24
N GLY A 245 8.62 26.53 -24.04
CA GLY A 245 8.26 27.28 -22.84
C GLY A 245 6.74 27.41 -22.67
N THR A 246 5.99 27.64 -23.75
CA THR A 246 4.53 27.77 -23.70
C THR A 246 3.86 26.41 -23.45
N PHE A 247 4.32 25.35 -24.11
CA PHE A 247 3.85 23.98 -23.93
C PHE A 247 3.99 23.51 -22.48
N PHE A 248 5.19 23.67 -21.91
CA PHE A 248 5.42 23.30 -20.52
C PHE A 248 4.65 24.17 -19.56
N LYS A 249 4.60 25.50 -19.77
CA LYS A 249 3.88 26.42 -18.88
C LYS A 249 2.39 26.08 -18.75
N ASP A 250 1.74 25.71 -19.85
CA ASP A 250 0.33 25.27 -19.81
C ASP A 250 0.18 23.89 -19.15
N ARG A 251 1.16 22.98 -19.34
CA ARG A 251 1.12 21.62 -18.77
C ARG A 251 1.50 21.58 -17.28
N THR A 252 2.31 22.52 -16.78
CA THR A 252 2.77 22.59 -15.39
C THR A 252 1.58 22.59 -14.42
N ARG A 253 0.53 23.37 -14.72
CA ARG A 253 -0.66 23.42 -13.86
C ARG A 253 -1.39 22.07 -13.81
N HIS A 254 -1.49 21.40 -14.96
CA HIS A 254 -2.12 20.09 -15.05
C HIS A 254 -1.32 19.03 -14.29
N MET A 255 0.01 19.01 -14.46
CA MET A 255 0.91 18.14 -13.71
C MET A 255 0.84 18.36 -12.21
N ALA A 256 0.82 19.61 -11.74
CA ALA A 256 0.72 19.89 -10.32
C ALA A 256 -0.56 19.31 -9.70
N VAL A 257 -1.69 19.43 -10.41
CA VAL A 257 -2.97 18.85 -9.97
C VAL A 257 -2.91 17.32 -9.97
N LEU A 258 -2.35 16.71 -11.01
CA LEU A 258 -2.15 15.26 -11.08
C LEU A 258 -1.25 14.76 -9.95
N THR A 259 -0.08 15.39 -9.73
CA THR A 259 0.83 15.04 -8.63
C THR A 259 0.11 15.12 -7.28
N LEU A 260 -0.64 16.19 -7.02
CA LEU A 260 -1.38 16.34 -5.77
C LEU A 260 -2.45 15.26 -5.60
N LYS A 261 -3.23 14.96 -6.65
CA LYS A 261 -4.23 13.88 -6.64
C LYS A 261 -3.57 12.52 -6.39
N LEU A 262 -2.44 12.23 -7.03
CA LEU A 262 -1.71 10.97 -6.87
C LEU A 262 -1.19 10.81 -5.44
N VAL A 263 -0.52 11.84 -4.93
CA VAL A 263 0.04 11.86 -3.57
C VAL A 263 -1.08 11.70 -2.54
N ALA A 264 -2.16 12.47 -2.67
CA ALA A 264 -3.33 12.32 -1.81
C ALA A 264 -3.89 10.90 -1.89
N GLY A 265 -4.00 10.35 -3.10
CA GLY A 265 -4.45 8.98 -3.32
C GLY A 265 -3.64 7.97 -2.52
N TYR A 266 -2.33 7.92 -2.72
CA TYR A 266 -1.45 6.98 -2.00
C TYR A 266 -1.45 7.20 -0.49
N VAL A 267 -1.49 8.45 -0.02
CA VAL A 267 -1.56 8.74 1.43
C VAL A 267 -2.85 8.18 2.04
N PHE A 268 -3.98 8.34 1.36
CA PHE A 268 -5.25 7.78 1.84
C PHE A 268 -5.26 6.26 1.85
N ASP A 269 -4.83 5.62 0.76
CA ASP A 269 -4.86 4.16 0.62
C ASP A 269 -3.84 3.44 1.50
N CYS A 270 -2.62 3.98 1.61
CA CYS A 270 -1.53 3.29 2.28
C CYS A 270 -1.43 3.61 3.78
N ILE A 271 -1.91 4.79 4.21
CA ILE A 271 -1.71 5.27 5.58
C ILE A 271 -3.05 5.50 6.27
N ILE A 272 -3.89 6.38 5.71
CA ILE A 272 -5.07 6.87 6.44
C ILE A 272 -6.09 5.74 6.63
N PHE A 273 -6.44 5.00 5.58
CA PHE A 273 -7.47 3.96 5.70
C PHE A 273 -7.04 2.80 6.61
N PRO A 274 -5.87 2.15 6.41
CA PRO A 274 -5.46 1.04 7.28
C PRO A 274 -5.36 1.45 8.75
N LEU A 275 -4.82 2.64 9.03
CA LEU A 275 -4.68 3.15 10.40
C LEU A 275 -6.03 3.48 11.03
N THR A 276 -6.93 4.14 10.29
CA THR A 276 -8.26 4.49 10.79
C THR A 276 -9.07 3.23 11.12
N PHE A 277 -9.10 2.25 10.23
CA PHE A 277 -9.79 1.00 10.46
C PHE A 277 -9.17 0.22 11.63
N PHE A 278 -7.84 0.19 11.74
CA PHE A 278 -7.15 -0.44 12.86
C PHE A 278 -7.55 0.19 14.20
N VAL A 279 -7.57 1.52 14.29
CA VAL A 279 -7.96 2.24 15.52
C VAL A 279 -9.43 1.97 15.88
N VAL A 280 -10.34 2.04 14.91
CA VAL A 280 -11.77 1.78 15.13
C VAL A 280 -11.99 0.36 15.63
N LEU A 281 -11.38 -0.63 15.00
CA LEU A 281 -11.50 -2.04 15.39
C LEU A 281 -10.82 -2.33 16.73
N TYR A 282 -9.69 -1.68 17.02
CA TYR A 282 -9.03 -1.77 18.32
C TYR A 282 -9.92 -1.22 19.43
N LEU A 283 -10.53 -0.05 19.24
CA LEU A 283 -11.46 0.53 20.22
C LEU A 283 -12.67 -0.38 20.44
N PHE A 284 -13.24 -0.94 19.37
CA PHE A 284 -14.36 -1.87 19.47
C PHE A 284 -13.96 -3.13 20.26
N THR A 285 -12.81 -3.71 19.95
CA THR A 285 -12.28 -4.91 20.64
C THR A 285 -11.97 -4.62 22.10
N LYS A 286 -11.31 -3.50 22.40
CA LYS A 286 -11.02 -3.09 23.78
C LYS A 286 -12.30 -2.95 24.59
N ASN A 287 -13.34 -2.35 24.01
CA ASN A 287 -14.64 -2.23 24.65
C ASN A 287 -15.32 -3.60 24.86
N LEU A 288 -15.23 -4.50 23.88
CA LEU A 288 -15.76 -5.86 23.99
C LEU A 288 -15.05 -6.66 25.08
N VAL A 289 -13.72 -6.62 25.13
CA VAL A 289 -12.91 -7.31 26.15
C VAL A 289 -13.19 -6.74 27.55
N ASN A 290 -13.29 -5.41 27.69
CA ASN A 290 -13.66 -4.78 28.95
C ASN A 290 -15.06 -5.18 29.42
N PHE A 291 -16.03 -5.25 28.49
CA PHE A 291 -17.38 -5.73 28.78
C PHE A 291 -17.35 -7.19 29.25
N LEU A 292 -16.63 -8.06 28.55
CA LEU A 292 -16.53 -9.48 28.86
C LEU A 292 -15.82 -9.71 30.20
N SER A 293 -14.76 -8.94 30.48
CA SER A 293 -14.04 -8.96 31.76
C SER A 293 -14.94 -8.56 32.94
N ARG A 294 -15.77 -7.51 32.77
CA ARG A 294 -16.75 -7.11 33.79
C ARG A 294 -17.87 -8.12 33.98
N ALA A 295 -18.28 -8.84 32.94
CA ALA A 295 -19.33 -9.86 33.03
C ALA A 295 -18.87 -11.16 33.73
N ILE A 296 -17.55 -11.41 33.77
CA ILE A 296 -16.95 -12.61 34.38
C ILE A 296 -16.48 -12.35 35.83
N SER A 297 -16.30 -11.08 36.22
CA SER A 297 -16.02 -10.65 37.59
C SER A 297 -17.27 -10.64 38.47
#